data_AF-A0A859CYH4-F1
#
_entry.id   AF-A0A859CYH4-F1
#
_cell.length_a   1.000
_cell.length_b   1.000
_cell.length_c   1.000
_cell.angle_alpha   90.00
_cell.angle_beta   90.00
_cell.angle_gamma   90.00
#
_symmetry.space_group_name_H-M   'P 1'
#
loop_
_entity.id
_entity.type
_entity.pdbx_description
1 polymer ?
#
loop_
_entity_poly.entity_id
_entity_poly.type
_entity_poly.pdbx_seq_one_letter_code
_entity_poly.pdbx_strand_id
1 'polypeptide(L)'
;MATELELKLMVQSEYLKSASDFLDGICRLSDTDGQSRQPTLTLMNAYFDTEEASLMQAGMALRIRAVNDQFIQTVKTRGSSRVGMHARGEWEWFLPNDQLDLSLLKEVPLPESLQNMSWGSKLIEVYRTDFERQVWNIVASETKMEVVCDQGLVTSPYGEDSICELELELKDGSEVGLYDFALQLAEHVPVQVSIVSKAQKGVRLKYGQIEFPKKPLNTTNEIELAAYWFEMWLVYWEAMYFMKDEALMQPLRHSMSQLKVCLPREMAHILDSLDNELEQRLLEEESLLLGSLAGMKSVGLAMLRVGQWLNRQAF
;
A
#
# COMPACT_ATOMS: atom_id res chain seq x y z
N MET A 1 -18.45 -9.16 9.58
CA MET A 1 -17.64 -8.72 8.43
C MET A 1 -16.52 -7.88 9.01
N ALA A 2 -15.27 -8.33 8.88
CA ALA A 2 -14.14 -7.51 9.29
C ALA A 2 -13.80 -6.58 8.12
N THR A 3 -14.10 -5.30 8.26
CA THR A 3 -13.51 -4.29 7.39
C THR A 3 -12.14 -3.99 7.97
N GLU A 4 -11.09 -4.45 7.31
CA GLU A 4 -9.72 -4.05 7.66
C GLU A 4 -9.49 -2.62 7.18
N LEU A 5 -8.96 -1.77 8.05
CA LEU A 5 -8.50 -0.43 7.69
C LEU A 5 -6.99 -0.38 7.84
N GLU A 6 -6.28 -0.24 6.72
CA GLU A 6 -4.81 -0.21 6.68
C GLU A 6 -4.29 1.07 6.02
N LEU A 7 -3.20 1.61 6.57
CA LEU A 7 -2.34 2.60 5.92
C LEU A 7 -1.05 1.90 5.46
N LYS A 8 -0.78 1.94 4.15
CA LYS A 8 0.43 1.34 3.57
C LYS A 8 1.48 2.41 3.30
N LEU A 9 2.72 2.11 3.69
CA LEU A 9 3.88 2.95 3.48
C LEU A 9 4.95 2.17 2.70
N MET A 10 5.42 2.72 1.59
CA MET A 10 6.65 2.30 0.94
C MET A 10 7.86 2.74 1.76
N VAL A 11 8.91 1.92 1.78
CA VAL A 11 10.21 2.26 2.35
C VAL A 11 11.30 1.64 1.48
N GLN A 12 12.39 2.35 1.23
CA GLN A 12 13.52 1.72 0.52
C GLN A 12 14.27 0.75 1.43
N SER A 13 14.87 -0.27 0.82
CA SER A 13 15.50 -1.39 1.53
C SER A 13 16.56 -0.97 2.55
N GLU A 14 17.32 0.09 2.27
CA GLU A 14 18.35 0.64 3.15
C GLU A 14 17.78 1.25 4.45
N TYR A 15 16.49 1.60 4.47
CA TYR A 15 15.82 2.21 5.62
C TYR A 15 14.91 1.25 6.38
N LEU A 16 14.66 0.04 5.86
CA LEU A 16 13.79 -0.95 6.52
C LEU A 16 14.33 -1.34 7.91
N LYS A 17 15.66 -1.45 8.05
CA LYS A 17 16.28 -1.74 9.35
C LYS A 17 16.02 -0.61 10.34
N SER A 18 16.14 0.65 9.92
CA SER A 18 15.83 1.82 10.75
C SER A 18 14.36 1.83 11.19
N ALA A 19 13.44 1.42 10.30
CA ALA A 19 12.02 1.27 10.63
C ALA A 19 11.79 0.20 11.70
N SER A 20 12.43 -0.95 11.54
CA SER A 20 12.35 -2.07 12.48
C SER A 20 12.94 -1.70 13.84
N ASP A 21 14.07 -1.00 13.86
CA ASP A 21 14.74 -0.56 15.10
C ASP A 21 13.93 0.50 15.84
N PHE A 22 13.23 1.39 15.12
CA PHE A 22 12.27 2.33 15.70
C PHE A 22 11.13 1.58 16.40
N LEU A 23 10.49 0.62 15.71
CA LEU A 23 9.39 -0.18 16.27
C LEU A 23 9.83 -1.03 17.47
N ASP A 24 11.03 -1.64 17.40
CA ASP A 24 11.64 -2.35 18.52
C ASP A 24 11.94 -1.42 19.71
N GLY A 25 12.28 -0.16 19.45
CA GLY A 25 12.44 0.86 20.49
C GLY A 25 11.13 1.09 21.24
N ILE A 26 10.03 1.25 20.54
CA ILE A 26 8.71 1.50 21.15
C ILE A 26 8.30 0.31 22.02
N CYS A 27 8.43 -0.92 21.53
CA CYS A 27 8.07 -2.12 22.30
C CYS A 27 9.02 -2.42 23.48
N ARG A 28 10.29 -1.99 23.43
CA ARG A 28 11.23 -2.15 24.56
C ARG A 28 10.98 -1.17 25.69
N LEU A 29 10.47 0.02 25.38
CA LEU A 29 10.33 1.13 26.33
C LEU A 29 8.97 1.18 27.03
N SER A 30 8.03 0.31 26.65
CA SER A 30 6.63 0.39 27.06
C SER A 30 6.24 -0.80 27.91
N ASP A 31 5.74 -0.53 29.12
CA ASP A 31 5.04 -1.49 29.97
C ASP A 31 3.53 -1.56 29.64
N THR A 32 3.12 -1.00 28.49
CA THR A 32 1.70 -0.93 28.11
C THR A 32 1.18 -2.30 27.70
N ASP A 33 0.10 -2.74 28.35
CA ASP A 33 -0.57 -4.00 28.02
C ASP A 33 -1.05 -3.99 26.55
N GLY A 34 -0.82 -5.11 25.86
CA GLY A 34 -1.12 -5.27 24.43
C GLY A 34 -0.03 -4.79 23.46
N GLN A 35 1.02 -4.10 23.94
CA GLN A 35 2.15 -3.73 23.10
C GLN A 35 3.23 -4.82 23.09
N SER A 36 3.64 -5.29 21.91
CA SER A 36 4.58 -6.43 21.82
C SER A 36 5.23 -6.59 20.45
N ARG A 37 6.47 -7.10 20.44
CA ARG A 37 7.10 -7.68 19.25
C ARG A 37 6.62 -9.12 19.08
N GLN A 38 6.15 -9.48 17.90
CA GLN A 38 5.73 -10.83 17.55
C GLN A 38 6.83 -11.55 16.74
N PRO A 39 6.79 -12.90 16.66
CA PRO A 39 7.70 -13.67 15.81
C PRO A 39 7.64 -13.23 14.34
N THR A 40 8.80 -13.20 13.69
CA THR A 40 8.87 -12.99 12.23
C THR A 40 8.23 -14.18 11.52
N LEU A 41 7.46 -13.91 10.46
CA LEU A 41 6.78 -14.90 9.64
C LEU A 41 7.44 -14.97 8.25
N THR A 42 7.58 -16.17 7.71
CA THR A 42 7.88 -16.37 6.29
C THR A 42 6.58 -16.66 5.57
N LEU A 43 6.19 -15.80 4.64
CA LEU A 43 4.92 -15.87 3.93
C LEU A 43 5.16 -16.18 2.46
N MET A 44 4.67 -17.32 2.00
CA MET A 44 4.69 -17.70 0.58
C MET A 44 3.27 -17.65 0.04
N ASN A 45 3.03 -16.90 -1.02
CA ASN A 45 1.67 -16.71 -1.54
C ASN A 45 1.65 -16.99 -3.05
N ALA A 46 0.74 -17.84 -3.49
CA ALA A 46 0.43 -18.06 -4.90
C ALA A 46 -0.88 -17.35 -5.23
N TYR A 47 -0.86 -16.48 -6.25
CA TYR A 47 -2.04 -15.75 -6.71
C TYR A 47 -2.59 -16.39 -7.98
N PHE A 48 -3.92 -16.43 -8.07
CA PHE A 48 -4.63 -17.10 -9.14
C PHE A 48 -5.58 -16.13 -9.85
N ASP A 49 -5.56 -16.18 -11.18
CA ASP A 49 -6.48 -15.44 -12.04
C ASP A 49 -6.59 -16.17 -13.40
N THR A 50 -7.45 -15.69 -14.29
CA THR A 50 -7.50 -16.15 -15.68
C THR A 50 -6.39 -15.49 -16.52
N GLU A 51 -6.14 -16.01 -17.72
CA GLU A 51 -5.21 -15.38 -18.66
C GLU A 51 -5.60 -13.92 -18.98
N GLU A 52 -6.90 -13.62 -18.97
CA GLU A 52 -7.46 -12.29 -19.21
C GLU A 52 -7.55 -11.41 -17.95
N ALA A 53 -7.08 -11.89 -16.79
CA ALA A 53 -7.17 -11.20 -15.50
C ALA A 53 -8.61 -10.84 -15.08
N SER A 54 -9.55 -11.78 -15.24
CA SER A 54 -10.97 -11.58 -14.96
C SER A 54 -11.26 -11.23 -13.50
N LEU A 55 -10.54 -11.82 -12.54
CA LEU A 55 -10.70 -11.49 -11.12
C LEU A 55 -10.19 -10.07 -10.86
N MET A 56 -8.97 -9.75 -11.30
CA MET A 56 -8.39 -8.41 -11.12
C MET A 56 -9.27 -7.31 -11.73
N GLN A 57 -9.79 -7.51 -12.94
CA GLN A 57 -10.68 -6.55 -13.60
C GLN A 57 -11.99 -6.34 -12.82
N ALA A 58 -12.48 -7.39 -12.15
CA ALA A 58 -13.63 -7.31 -11.26
C ALA A 58 -13.27 -6.79 -9.86
N GLY A 59 -12.02 -6.38 -9.63
CA GLY A 59 -11.53 -5.90 -8.34
C GLY A 59 -11.43 -7.03 -7.32
N MET A 60 -10.97 -8.22 -7.70
CA MET A 60 -10.78 -9.34 -6.81
C MET A 60 -9.36 -9.89 -6.91
N ALA A 61 -8.82 -10.34 -5.77
CA ALA A 61 -7.59 -11.12 -5.72
C ALA A 61 -7.86 -12.41 -4.95
N LEU A 62 -7.53 -13.54 -5.59
CA LEU A 62 -7.60 -14.88 -5.01
C LEU A 62 -6.18 -15.40 -4.82
N ARG A 63 -5.87 -15.88 -3.61
CA ARG A 63 -4.56 -16.47 -3.31
C ARG A 63 -4.68 -17.69 -2.41
N ILE A 64 -3.62 -18.50 -2.44
CA ILE A 64 -3.28 -19.42 -1.37
C ILE A 64 -2.00 -18.90 -0.70
N ARG A 65 -2.03 -18.80 0.62
CA ARG A 65 -0.87 -18.48 1.45
C ARG A 65 -0.43 -19.73 2.19
N ALA A 66 0.86 -20.03 2.15
CA ALA A 66 1.51 -20.98 3.05
C ALA A 66 2.24 -20.22 4.16
N VAL A 67 1.96 -20.59 5.41
CA VAL A 67 2.60 -20.04 6.61
C VAL A 67 2.53 -21.06 7.74
N ASN A 68 3.64 -21.31 8.45
CA ASN A 68 3.70 -22.24 9.60
C ASN A 68 3.05 -23.61 9.33
N ASP A 69 3.36 -24.23 8.18
CA ASP A 69 2.79 -25.50 7.72
C ASP A 69 1.26 -25.50 7.51
N GLN A 70 0.64 -24.32 7.42
CA GLN A 70 -0.78 -24.13 7.13
C GLN A 70 -0.97 -23.49 5.77
N PHE A 71 -2.06 -23.88 5.10
CA PHE A 71 -2.53 -23.25 3.87
C PHE A 71 -3.80 -22.45 4.16
N ILE A 72 -3.84 -21.22 3.66
CA ILE A 72 -4.97 -20.31 3.83
C ILE A 72 -5.38 -19.81 2.44
N GLN A 73 -6.62 -20.08 2.04
CA GLN A 73 -7.23 -19.43 0.88
C GLN A 73 -7.74 -18.06 1.32
N THR A 74 -7.33 -17.01 0.62
CA THR A 74 -7.85 -15.66 0.85
C THR A 74 -8.50 -15.13 -0.42
N VAL A 75 -9.69 -14.56 -0.28
CA VAL A 75 -10.29 -13.68 -1.28
C VAL A 75 -10.31 -12.26 -0.72
N LYS A 76 -9.72 -11.33 -1.47
CA LYS A 76 -9.82 -9.89 -1.21
C LYS A 76 -10.64 -9.25 -2.32
N THR A 77 -11.61 -8.43 -1.98
CA THR A 77 -12.32 -7.59 -2.95
C THR A 77 -11.81 -6.16 -2.89
N ARG A 78 -12.00 -5.40 -3.96
CA ARG A 78 -11.78 -3.96 -3.97
C ARG A 78 -12.93 -3.36 -3.16
N GLY A 79 -12.66 -2.91 -1.95
CA GLY A 79 -13.60 -2.08 -1.21
C GLY A 79 -13.41 -0.60 -1.54
N SER A 80 -13.91 0.27 -0.67
CA SER A 80 -13.64 1.70 -0.78
C SER A 80 -12.16 1.96 -0.48
N SER A 81 -11.39 2.41 -1.48
CA SER A 81 -10.17 3.15 -1.20
C SER A 81 -10.60 4.52 -0.69
N ARG A 82 -10.20 4.84 0.54
CA ARG A 82 -10.16 6.22 1.01
C ARG A 82 -8.74 6.71 0.77
N VAL A 83 -8.52 8.02 0.71
CA VAL A 83 -7.27 8.61 0.25
C VAL A 83 -6.06 8.04 1.01
N GLY A 84 -5.31 7.12 0.38
CA GLY A 84 -4.17 6.44 1.00
C GLY A 84 -4.49 5.32 2.00
N MET A 85 -5.77 5.02 2.25
CA MET A 85 -6.22 3.93 3.13
C MET A 85 -7.00 2.88 2.35
N HIS A 86 -6.75 1.62 2.66
CA HIS A 86 -7.51 0.52 2.08
C HIS A 86 -8.56 0.05 3.08
N ALA A 87 -9.84 0.07 2.65
CA ALA A 87 -10.91 -0.67 3.29
C ALA A 87 -11.46 -1.68 2.29
N ARG A 88 -11.43 -2.97 2.63
CA ARG A 88 -11.85 -4.06 1.72
C ARG A 88 -12.57 -5.18 2.43
N GLY A 89 -13.35 -5.94 1.66
CA GLY A 89 -13.83 -7.24 2.09
C GLY A 89 -12.70 -8.26 1.99
N GLU A 90 -12.53 -9.04 3.05
CA GLU A 90 -11.54 -10.10 3.15
C GLU A 90 -12.21 -11.35 3.73
N TRP A 91 -11.98 -12.49 3.07
CA TRP A 91 -12.45 -13.79 3.51
C TRP A 91 -11.28 -14.76 3.49
N GLU A 92 -11.08 -15.46 4.60
CA GLU A 92 -10.00 -16.42 4.78
C GLU A 92 -10.54 -17.77 5.24
N TRP A 93 -10.02 -18.84 4.63
CA TRP A 93 -10.35 -20.20 4.99
C TRP A 93 -9.10 -21.06 5.07
N PHE A 94 -8.97 -21.85 6.14
CA PHE A 94 -7.92 -22.86 6.22
C PHE A 94 -8.17 -23.98 5.21
N LEU A 95 -7.13 -24.36 4.49
CA LEU A 95 -7.13 -25.47 3.55
C LEU A 95 -6.28 -26.63 4.07
N PRO A 96 -6.65 -27.88 3.74
CA PRO A 96 -5.85 -29.05 4.10
C PRO A 96 -4.59 -29.21 3.22
N ASN A 97 -4.50 -28.50 2.10
CA ASN A 97 -3.40 -28.56 1.13
C ASN A 97 -3.33 -27.25 0.31
N ASP A 98 -2.44 -27.21 -0.67
CA ASP A 98 -2.16 -26.06 -1.54
C ASP A 98 -3.10 -25.94 -2.76
N GLN A 99 -4.31 -26.53 -2.71
CA GLN A 99 -5.28 -26.49 -3.80
C GLN A 99 -6.46 -25.58 -3.47
N LEU A 100 -6.90 -24.80 -4.45
CA LEU A 100 -8.06 -23.91 -4.29
C LEU A 100 -9.33 -24.73 -4.08
N ASP A 101 -10.16 -24.29 -3.12
CA ASP A 101 -11.53 -24.76 -2.98
C ASP A 101 -12.49 -23.64 -3.40
N LEU A 102 -12.93 -23.72 -4.66
CA LEU A 102 -13.84 -22.74 -5.24
C LEU A 102 -15.26 -22.80 -4.66
N SER A 103 -15.61 -23.85 -3.92
CA SER A 103 -16.92 -23.94 -3.28
C SER A 103 -17.09 -22.93 -2.14
N LEU A 104 -15.97 -22.52 -1.52
CA LEU A 104 -15.90 -21.52 -0.44
C LEU A 104 -16.26 -20.11 -0.93
N LEU A 105 -16.04 -19.81 -2.22
CA LEU A 105 -16.38 -18.51 -2.81
C LEU A 105 -17.89 -18.22 -2.83
N LYS A 106 -18.75 -19.21 -2.55
CA LYS A 106 -20.21 -19.00 -2.41
C LYS A 106 -20.57 -18.06 -1.26
N GLU A 107 -19.70 -17.89 -0.28
CA GLU A 107 -19.85 -16.97 0.85
C GLU A 107 -19.43 -15.53 0.50
N VAL A 108 -18.77 -15.33 -0.64
CA VAL A 108 -18.27 -14.04 -1.11
C VAL A 108 -19.34 -13.34 -1.94
N PRO A 109 -19.64 -12.04 -1.70
CA PRO A 109 -20.49 -11.25 -2.58
C PRO A 109 -19.76 -10.95 -3.89
N LEU A 110 -19.83 -11.89 -4.84
CA LEU A 110 -19.18 -11.77 -6.13
C LEU A 110 -19.83 -10.68 -7.00
N PRO A 111 -19.04 -9.86 -7.72
CA PRO A 111 -19.53 -8.98 -8.76
C PRO A 111 -20.35 -9.74 -9.82
N GLU A 112 -21.30 -9.07 -10.47
CA GLU A 112 -22.20 -9.67 -11.48
C GLU A 112 -21.43 -10.44 -12.56
N SER A 113 -20.29 -9.90 -13.02
CA SER A 113 -19.41 -10.52 -14.02
C SER A 113 -18.82 -11.87 -13.60
N LEU A 114 -18.77 -12.16 -12.29
CA LEU A 114 -18.15 -13.37 -11.73
C LEU A 114 -19.16 -14.36 -11.13
N GLN A 115 -20.45 -14.00 -11.05
CA GLN A 115 -21.48 -14.81 -10.37
C GLN A 115 -21.64 -16.22 -10.96
N ASN A 116 -21.42 -16.39 -12.25
CA ASN A 116 -21.60 -17.70 -12.90
C ASN A 116 -20.47 -18.71 -12.62
N MET A 117 -19.38 -18.29 -11.97
CA MET A 117 -18.21 -19.11 -11.61
C MET A 117 -17.53 -19.86 -12.76
N SER A 118 -17.90 -19.61 -14.02
CA SER A 118 -17.36 -20.32 -15.19
C SER A 118 -15.87 -20.05 -15.44
N TRP A 119 -15.34 -18.98 -14.85
CA TRP A 119 -13.93 -18.62 -14.83
C TRP A 119 -13.08 -19.57 -13.98
N GLY A 120 -13.69 -20.29 -13.02
CA GLY A 120 -12.96 -21.14 -12.07
C GLY A 120 -12.12 -22.23 -12.72
N SER A 121 -12.59 -22.81 -13.83
CA SER A 121 -11.84 -23.83 -14.58
C SER A 121 -10.70 -23.28 -15.42
N LYS A 122 -10.58 -21.95 -15.54
CA LYS A 122 -9.54 -21.25 -16.30
C LYS A 122 -8.48 -20.62 -15.40
N LEU A 123 -8.57 -20.81 -14.08
CA LEU A 123 -7.61 -20.26 -13.14
C LEU A 123 -6.25 -20.89 -13.35
N ILE A 124 -5.24 -20.03 -13.38
CA ILE A 124 -3.83 -20.39 -13.40
C ILE A 124 -3.12 -19.62 -12.29
N GLU A 125 -2.00 -20.15 -11.81
CA GLU A 125 -1.08 -19.36 -10.99
C GLU A 125 -0.49 -18.26 -11.88
N VAL A 126 -0.70 -16.99 -11.51
CA VAL A 126 -0.28 -15.84 -12.32
C VAL A 126 1.00 -15.17 -11.80
N TYR A 127 1.20 -15.16 -10.48
CA TYR A 127 2.41 -14.66 -9.83
C TYR A 127 2.45 -15.17 -8.38
N ARG A 128 3.64 -15.06 -7.77
CA ARG A 128 3.86 -15.33 -6.34
C ARG A 128 4.31 -14.09 -5.61
N THR A 129 4.07 -14.08 -4.30
CA THR A 129 4.68 -13.09 -3.39
C THR A 129 5.30 -13.83 -2.21
N ASP A 130 6.63 -13.83 -2.14
CA ASP A 130 7.40 -14.51 -1.11
C ASP A 130 8.18 -13.47 -0.31
N PHE A 131 7.88 -13.35 0.99
CA PHE A 131 8.45 -12.31 1.83
C PHE A 131 8.52 -12.69 3.31
N GLU A 132 9.45 -12.07 4.02
CA GLU A 132 9.48 -12.06 5.48
C GLU A 132 8.64 -10.91 6.01
N ARG A 133 7.82 -11.21 7.02
CA ARG A 133 6.98 -10.25 7.73
C ARG A 133 7.41 -10.15 9.19
N GLN A 134 7.88 -8.99 9.58
CA GLN A 134 8.09 -8.64 10.98
C GLN A 134 6.83 -7.96 11.51
N VAL A 135 6.41 -8.29 12.74
CA VAL A 135 5.11 -7.88 13.29
C VAL A 135 5.26 -7.26 14.67
N TRP A 136 4.59 -6.12 14.90
CA TRP A 136 4.49 -5.44 16.17
C TRP A 136 3.03 -5.08 16.47
N ASN A 137 2.56 -5.40 17.67
CA ASN A 137 1.33 -4.81 18.20
C ASN A 137 1.71 -3.52 18.92
N ILE A 138 1.12 -2.40 18.51
CA ILE A 138 1.41 -1.06 19.03
C ILE A 138 0.14 -0.45 19.62
N VAL A 139 0.29 0.20 20.77
CA VAL A 139 -0.76 1.01 21.39
C VAL A 139 -0.26 2.45 21.46
N ALA A 140 -0.95 3.38 20.79
CA ALA A 140 -0.60 4.80 20.77
C ALA A 140 -1.88 5.64 20.82
N SER A 141 -1.97 6.56 21.79
CA SER A 141 -3.12 7.48 21.94
C SER A 141 -4.48 6.77 21.90
N GLU A 142 -4.63 5.68 22.66
CA GLU A 142 -5.83 4.81 22.70
C GLU A 142 -6.16 4.05 21.40
N THR A 143 -5.35 4.21 20.36
CA THR A 143 -5.43 3.41 19.13
C THR A 143 -4.54 2.17 19.26
N LYS A 144 -5.11 0.99 18.99
CA LYS A 144 -4.37 -0.27 18.86
C LYS A 144 -4.19 -0.58 17.39
N MET A 145 -2.97 -0.88 16.99
CA MET A 145 -2.63 -1.17 15.61
C MET A 145 -1.65 -2.35 15.52
N GLU A 146 -1.80 -3.14 14.47
CA GLU A 146 -0.75 -4.07 14.04
C GLU A 146 0.11 -3.32 13.02
N VAL A 147 1.41 -3.21 13.31
CA VAL A 147 2.39 -2.66 12.38
C VAL A 147 3.24 -3.80 11.87
N VAL A 148 3.38 -3.90 10.55
CA VAL A 148 4.22 -4.91 9.92
C VAL A 148 5.28 -4.26 9.04
N CYS A 149 6.43 -4.91 8.94
CA CYS A 149 7.45 -4.63 7.92
C CYS A 149 7.57 -5.87 7.03
N ASP A 150 7.31 -5.70 5.74
CA ASP A 150 7.41 -6.77 4.75
C ASP A 150 8.65 -6.57 3.87
N GLN A 151 9.45 -7.62 3.71
CA GLN A 151 10.60 -7.64 2.80
C GLN A 151 10.65 -8.91 1.97
N GLY A 152 10.68 -8.77 0.65
CA GLY A 152 10.76 -9.92 -0.26
C GLY A 152 10.50 -9.56 -1.70
N LEU A 153 9.90 -10.47 -2.45
CA LEU A 153 9.72 -10.35 -3.89
C LEU A 153 8.31 -10.74 -4.33
N VAL A 154 7.82 -10.03 -5.34
CA VAL A 154 6.79 -10.52 -6.25
C VAL A 154 7.50 -11.14 -7.44
N THR A 155 7.15 -12.37 -7.81
CA THR A 155 7.75 -13.08 -8.95
C THR A 155 6.68 -13.58 -9.91
N SER A 156 6.96 -13.50 -11.20
CA SER A 156 6.08 -13.99 -12.27
C SER A 156 6.91 -14.50 -13.44
N PRO A 157 6.31 -15.20 -14.42
CA PRO A 157 7.00 -15.55 -15.66
C PRO A 157 7.55 -14.36 -16.47
N TYR A 158 7.13 -13.12 -16.14
CA TYR A 158 7.46 -11.89 -16.85
C TYR A 158 8.52 -11.04 -16.15
N GLY A 159 8.94 -11.42 -14.93
CA GLY A 159 9.93 -10.69 -14.15
C GLY A 159 9.62 -10.68 -12.66
N GLU A 160 10.31 -9.80 -11.95
CA GLU A 160 10.22 -9.65 -10.50
C GLU A 160 10.11 -8.19 -10.08
N ASP A 161 9.55 -7.97 -8.89
CA ASP A 161 9.35 -6.66 -8.27
C ASP A 161 9.59 -6.77 -6.76
N SER A 162 10.17 -5.74 -6.16
CA SER A 162 10.53 -5.78 -4.74
C SER A 162 9.34 -5.47 -3.84
N ILE A 163 9.25 -6.21 -2.74
CA ILE A 163 8.39 -5.90 -1.60
C ILE A 163 9.29 -5.31 -0.51
N CYS A 164 9.04 -4.05 -0.17
CA CYS A 164 9.69 -3.36 0.94
C CYS A 164 8.72 -2.28 1.43
N GLU A 165 7.89 -2.65 2.40
CA GLU A 165 6.75 -1.84 2.82
C GLU A 165 6.45 -2.02 4.30
N LEU A 166 5.80 -1.00 4.88
CA LEU A 166 5.13 -1.09 6.16
C LEU A 166 3.62 -1.05 5.95
N GLU A 167 2.88 -1.84 6.70
CA GLU A 167 1.43 -1.74 6.79
C GLU A 167 1.05 -1.46 8.26
N LEU A 168 0.21 -0.45 8.48
CA LEU A 168 -0.35 -0.13 9.78
C LEU A 168 -1.85 -0.44 9.73
N GLU A 169 -2.26 -1.53 10.35
CA GLU A 169 -3.65 -1.99 10.39
C GLU A 169 -4.31 -1.57 11.71
N LEU A 170 -5.46 -0.89 11.63
CA LEU A 170 -6.25 -0.52 12.80
C LEU A 170 -6.91 -1.77 13.40
N LYS A 171 -6.63 -2.07 14.66
CA LYS A 171 -7.33 -3.13 15.41
C LYS A 171 -8.41 -2.58 16.32
N ASP A 172 -8.20 -1.41 16.91
CA ASP A 172 -9.14 -0.75 17.83
C ASP A 172 -8.81 0.75 17.94
N GLY A 173 -9.80 1.60 18.23
CA GLY A 173 -9.61 3.04 18.38
C GLY A 173 -9.85 3.86 17.09
N SER A 174 -9.05 4.91 16.86
CA SER A 174 -9.32 5.91 15.82
C SER A 174 -8.35 5.85 14.63
N GLU A 175 -8.88 6.13 13.43
CA GLU A 175 -8.08 6.29 12.20
C GLU A 175 -7.08 7.44 12.29
N VAL A 176 -7.43 8.50 13.05
CA VAL A 176 -6.54 9.64 13.30
C VAL A 176 -5.28 9.17 14.01
N GLY A 177 -5.40 8.24 14.95
CA GLY A 177 -4.26 7.63 15.64
C GLY A 177 -3.32 6.85 14.73
N LEU A 178 -3.81 6.23 13.64
CA LEU A 178 -2.93 5.61 12.64
C LEU A 178 -2.06 6.65 11.94
N TYR A 179 -2.65 7.76 11.50
CA TYR A 179 -1.90 8.85 10.86
C TYR A 179 -0.94 9.54 11.82
N ASP A 180 -1.35 9.78 13.06
CA ASP A 180 -0.48 10.41 14.06
C ASP A 180 0.73 9.54 14.36
N PHE A 181 0.55 8.22 14.45
CA PHE A 181 1.67 7.27 14.59
C PHE A 181 2.54 7.23 13.33
N ALA A 182 1.95 7.18 12.14
CA ALA A 182 2.70 7.21 10.88
C ALA A 182 3.52 8.49 10.71
N LEU A 183 3.01 9.64 11.16
CA LEU A 183 3.74 10.91 11.17
C LEU A 183 4.97 10.83 12.10
N GLN A 184 4.82 10.29 13.31
CA GLN A 184 5.95 10.08 14.23
C GLN A 184 7.01 9.14 13.64
N LEU A 185 6.59 8.06 12.98
CA LEU A 185 7.48 7.16 12.24
C LEU A 185 8.23 7.93 11.14
N ALA A 186 7.51 8.72 10.34
CA ALA A 186 8.07 9.46 9.20
C ALA A 186 9.06 10.57 9.60
N GLU A 187 8.99 11.08 10.85
CA GLU A 187 10.02 11.98 11.40
C GLU A 187 11.38 11.29 11.58
N HIS A 188 11.39 9.96 11.75
CA HIS A 188 12.58 9.17 12.02
C HIS A 188 13.07 8.40 10.79
N VAL A 189 12.14 7.93 9.95
CA VAL A 189 12.41 7.02 8.82
C VAL A 189 11.77 7.57 7.55
N PRO A 190 12.49 7.60 6.41
CA PRO A 190 11.92 8.06 5.16
C PRO A 190 10.97 7.00 4.57
N VAL A 191 9.69 7.16 4.88
CA VAL A 191 8.59 6.33 4.41
C VAL A 191 7.67 7.16 3.53
N GLN A 192 7.00 6.57 2.54
CA GLN A 192 6.08 7.28 1.64
C GLN A 192 4.75 6.55 1.55
N VAL A 193 3.63 7.27 1.49
CA VAL A 193 2.31 6.62 1.39
C VAL A 193 2.23 5.88 0.05
N SER A 194 1.79 4.62 0.07
CA SER A 194 1.57 3.82 -1.14
C SER A 194 0.12 3.32 -1.19
N ILE A 195 -0.42 3.29 -2.40
CA ILE A 195 -1.75 2.70 -2.69
C ILE A 195 -1.64 1.48 -3.61
N VAL A 196 -0.43 1.08 -4.00
CA VAL A 196 -0.23 -0.08 -4.86
C VAL A 196 -0.17 -1.32 -3.97
N SER A 197 -1.06 -2.27 -4.24
CA SER A 197 -1.09 -3.56 -3.55
C SER A 197 -0.05 -4.52 -4.13
N LYS A 198 0.36 -5.52 -3.34
CA LYS A 198 1.17 -6.65 -3.82
C LYS A 198 0.53 -7.36 -5.03
N ALA A 199 -0.81 -7.40 -5.08
CA ALA A 199 -1.54 -7.94 -6.22
C ALA A 199 -1.36 -7.07 -7.50
N GLN A 200 -1.44 -5.75 -7.37
CA GLN A 200 -1.16 -4.82 -8.47
C GLN A 200 0.32 -4.90 -8.93
N LYS A 201 1.26 -5.11 -8.00
CA LYS A 201 2.66 -5.39 -8.34
C LYS A 201 2.81 -6.64 -9.22
N GLY A 202 2.09 -7.73 -8.90
CA GLY A 202 2.06 -8.93 -9.73
C GLY A 202 1.46 -8.70 -11.12
N VAL A 203 0.39 -7.92 -11.19
CA VAL A 203 -0.29 -7.57 -12.45
C VAL A 203 0.60 -6.70 -13.35
N ARG A 204 1.29 -5.69 -12.79
CA ARG A 204 2.18 -4.81 -13.58
C ARG A 204 3.35 -5.55 -14.21
N LEU A 205 3.83 -6.64 -13.60
CA LEU A 205 4.86 -7.49 -14.19
C LEU A 205 4.40 -8.15 -15.49
N LYS A 206 3.14 -8.63 -15.52
CA LYS A 206 2.57 -9.28 -16.72
C LYS A 206 2.29 -8.30 -17.85
N TYR A 207 1.70 -7.14 -17.54
CA TYR A 207 1.23 -6.20 -18.57
C TYR A 207 2.22 -5.07 -18.87
N GLY A 208 3.28 -4.91 -18.07
CA GLY A 208 4.20 -3.77 -18.18
C GLY A 208 3.52 -2.42 -17.96
N GLN A 209 2.42 -2.39 -17.20
CA GLN A 209 1.55 -1.21 -17.04
C GLN A 209 1.37 -0.86 -15.56
N ILE A 210 1.42 0.44 -15.28
CA ILE A 210 1.05 1.01 -13.99
C ILE A 210 -0.46 1.32 -14.02
N GLU A 211 -1.19 0.86 -13.01
CA GLU A 211 -2.59 1.23 -12.83
C GLU A 211 -2.67 2.63 -12.19
N PHE A 212 -3.33 3.56 -12.89
CA PHE A 212 -3.56 4.92 -12.40
C PHE A 212 -4.99 5.08 -11.86
N PRO A 213 -5.21 6.00 -10.90
CA PRO A 213 -6.55 6.30 -10.40
C PRO A 213 -7.44 6.81 -11.53
N LYS A 214 -8.73 6.50 -11.45
CA LYS A 214 -9.71 6.96 -12.45
C LYS A 214 -10.02 8.43 -12.20
N LYS A 215 -9.91 9.24 -13.26
CA LYS A 215 -10.29 10.65 -13.19
C LYS A 215 -11.79 10.79 -12.85
N PRO A 216 -12.17 11.63 -11.88
CA PRO A 216 -13.58 11.85 -11.54
C PRO A 216 -14.35 12.44 -12.72
N LEU A 217 -15.60 11.98 -12.91
CA LEU A 217 -16.47 12.40 -14.01
C LEU A 217 -17.02 13.82 -13.82
N ASN A 218 -17.17 14.27 -12.57
CA ASN A 218 -17.69 15.58 -12.23
C ASN A 218 -16.63 16.40 -11.49
N THR A 219 -15.90 17.24 -12.22
CA THR A 219 -14.80 18.05 -11.66
C THR A 219 -15.27 19.21 -10.78
N THR A 220 -16.55 19.25 -10.39
CA THR A 220 -17.09 20.30 -9.51
C THR A 220 -16.87 20.02 -8.02
N ASN A 221 -16.56 18.77 -7.63
CA ASN A 221 -16.16 18.46 -6.27
C ASN A 221 -14.63 18.62 -6.11
N GLU A 222 -14.21 19.73 -5.49
CA GLU A 222 -12.80 20.04 -5.26
C GLU A 222 -12.09 18.97 -4.42
N ILE A 223 -12.78 18.30 -3.49
CA ILE A 223 -12.21 17.25 -2.64
C ILE A 223 -11.96 15.97 -3.44
N GLU A 224 -12.88 15.58 -4.32
CA GLU A 224 -12.67 14.42 -5.21
C GLU A 224 -11.53 14.69 -6.19
N LEU A 225 -11.40 15.92 -6.69
CA LEU A 225 -10.30 16.31 -7.57
C LEU A 225 -8.96 16.32 -6.81
N ALA A 226 -8.94 16.80 -5.57
CA ALA A 226 -7.77 16.74 -4.70
C ALA A 226 -7.35 15.28 -4.43
N ALA A 227 -8.30 14.41 -4.07
CA ALA A 227 -8.05 12.99 -3.87
C ALA A 227 -7.42 12.33 -5.10
N TYR A 228 -7.97 12.60 -6.29
CA TYR A 228 -7.42 12.12 -7.55
C TYR A 228 -5.96 12.57 -7.77
N TRP A 229 -5.66 13.86 -7.63
CA TRP A 229 -4.29 14.34 -7.85
C TRP A 229 -3.30 13.87 -6.77
N PHE A 230 -3.77 13.67 -5.55
CA PHE A 230 -2.98 13.03 -4.50
C PHE A 230 -2.64 11.59 -4.87
N GLU A 231 -3.61 10.78 -5.28
CA GLU A 231 -3.35 9.40 -5.71
C GLU A 231 -2.44 9.35 -6.95
N MET A 232 -2.59 10.27 -7.91
CA MET A 232 -1.66 10.39 -9.04
C MET A 232 -0.22 10.65 -8.57
N TRP A 233 -0.02 11.53 -7.58
CA TRP A 233 1.29 11.77 -6.98
C TRP A 233 1.88 10.49 -6.36
N LEU A 234 1.08 9.76 -5.57
CA LEU A 234 1.54 8.50 -4.96
C LEU A 234 1.93 7.45 -6.00
N VAL A 235 1.12 7.29 -7.05
CA VAL A 235 1.38 6.31 -8.12
C VAL A 235 2.60 6.69 -8.93
N TYR A 236 2.79 7.97 -9.29
CA TYR A 236 4.00 8.38 -10.00
C TYR A 236 5.26 8.21 -9.15
N TRP A 237 5.18 8.47 -7.84
CA TRP A 237 6.30 8.19 -6.92
C TRP A 237 6.68 6.72 -6.98
N GLU A 238 5.73 5.81 -6.80
CA GLU A 238 6.05 4.37 -6.83
C GLU A 238 6.51 3.90 -8.22
N ALA A 239 5.88 4.38 -9.29
CA ALA A 239 6.26 4.05 -10.66
C ALA A 239 7.70 4.46 -10.98
N MET A 240 8.14 5.63 -10.49
CA MET A 240 9.51 6.13 -10.65
C MET A 240 10.55 5.14 -10.09
N TYR A 241 10.32 4.58 -8.90
CA TYR A 241 11.23 3.59 -8.31
C TYR A 241 11.14 2.22 -8.97
N PHE A 242 9.92 1.79 -9.34
CA PHE A 242 9.75 0.50 -10.02
C PHE A 242 10.43 0.49 -11.39
N MET A 243 10.17 1.52 -12.19
CA MET A 243 10.70 1.63 -13.56
C MET A 243 12.15 2.13 -13.58
N LYS A 244 12.65 2.66 -12.46
CA LYS A 244 13.94 3.35 -12.35
C LYS A 244 14.07 4.45 -13.41
N ASP A 245 12.99 5.22 -13.56
CA ASP A 245 12.85 6.23 -14.61
C ASP A 245 12.55 7.60 -13.99
N GLU A 246 13.59 8.43 -13.92
CA GLU A 246 13.54 9.78 -13.33
C GLU A 246 12.69 10.75 -14.17
N ALA A 247 12.40 10.43 -15.44
CA ALA A 247 11.50 11.24 -16.26
C ALA A 247 10.08 11.32 -15.65
N LEU A 248 9.71 10.34 -14.81
CA LEU A 248 8.45 10.33 -14.06
C LEU A 248 8.38 11.43 -12.98
N MET A 249 9.49 12.11 -12.67
CA MET A 249 9.47 13.30 -11.81
C MET A 249 8.63 14.44 -12.39
N GLN A 250 8.61 14.62 -13.72
CA GLN A 250 7.82 15.67 -14.34
C GLN A 250 6.30 15.50 -14.12
N PRO A 251 5.67 14.34 -14.45
CA PRO A 251 4.26 14.14 -14.17
C PRO A 251 3.96 14.04 -12.65
N LEU A 252 4.93 13.63 -11.83
CA LEU A 252 4.83 13.67 -10.37
C LEU A 252 4.66 15.11 -9.85
N ARG A 253 5.59 16.01 -10.20
CA ARG A 253 5.51 17.44 -9.83
C ARG A 253 4.28 18.12 -10.41
N HIS A 254 3.86 17.73 -11.62
CA HIS A 254 2.58 18.20 -12.18
C HIS A 254 1.39 17.82 -11.30
N SER A 255 1.34 16.57 -10.83
CA SER A 255 0.27 16.09 -9.93
C SER A 255 0.26 16.87 -8.61
N MET A 256 1.42 17.14 -8.02
CA MET A 256 1.54 17.99 -6.82
C MET A 256 1.05 19.43 -7.07
N SER A 257 1.40 20.00 -8.22
CA SER A 257 0.97 21.35 -8.61
C SER A 257 -0.55 21.45 -8.78
N GLN A 258 -1.17 20.46 -9.43
CA GLN A 258 -2.62 20.40 -9.56
C GLN A 258 -3.32 20.18 -8.22
N LEU A 259 -2.79 19.28 -7.39
CA LEU A 259 -3.27 19.03 -6.04
C LEU A 259 -3.25 20.31 -5.20
N LYS A 260 -2.16 21.09 -5.25
CA LYS A 260 -2.00 22.34 -4.51
C LYS A 260 -3.15 23.32 -4.71
N VAL A 261 -3.70 23.40 -5.93
CA VAL A 261 -4.82 24.30 -6.27
C VAL A 261 -6.09 23.93 -5.51
N CYS A 262 -6.25 22.67 -5.13
CA CYS A 262 -7.41 22.16 -4.40
C CYS A 262 -7.22 22.15 -2.87
N LEU A 263 -6.05 22.54 -2.37
CA LEU A 263 -5.70 22.43 -0.95
C LEU A 263 -5.83 23.77 -0.21
N PRO A 264 -6.14 23.76 1.10
CA PRO A 264 -6.08 24.95 1.92
C PRO A 264 -4.65 25.49 2.02
N ARG A 265 -4.53 26.79 2.31
CA ARG A 265 -3.25 27.52 2.31
C ARG A 265 -2.13 26.83 3.08
N GLU A 266 -2.43 26.23 4.23
CA GLU A 266 -1.44 25.52 5.05
C GLU A 266 -0.85 24.31 4.33
N MET A 267 -1.69 23.45 3.75
CA MET A 267 -1.25 22.27 3.00
C MET A 267 -0.59 22.67 1.67
N ALA A 268 -1.07 23.73 1.03
CA ALA A 268 -0.45 24.28 -0.18
C ALA A 268 1.00 24.73 0.06
N HIS A 269 1.28 25.38 1.20
CA HIS A 269 2.64 25.77 1.58
C HIS A 269 3.56 24.57 1.82
N ILE A 270 3.03 23.46 2.35
CA ILE A 270 3.80 22.20 2.50
C ILE A 270 4.24 21.70 1.12
N LEU A 271 3.32 21.70 0.14
CA LEU A 271 3.65 21.28 -1.23
C LEU A 271 4.62 22.24 -1.92
N ASP A 272 4.51 23.56 -1.69
CA ASP A 272 5.48 24.53 -2.22
C ASP A 272 6.88 24.33 -1.64
N SER A 273 6.99 24.10 -0.32
CA SER A 273 8.29 23.79 0.30
C SER A 273 8.88 22.50 -0.27
N LEU A 274 8.05 21.45 -0.40
CA LEU A 274 8.50 20.17 -0.94
C LEU A 274 8.92 20.27 -2.40
N ASP A 275 8.17 20.98 -3.25
CA ASP A 275 8.51 21.15 -4.65
C ASP A 275 9.86 21.86 -4.85
N ASN A 276 10.15 22.86 -4.01
CA ASN A 276 11.45 23.52 -3.99
C ASN A 276 12.59 22.57 -3.56
N GLU A 277 12.37 21.72 -2.54
CA GLU A 277 13.35 20.71 -2.13
C GLU A 277 13.61 19.70 -3.26
N LEU A 278 12.55 19.22 -3.92
CA LEU A 278 12.66 18.30 -5.06
C LEU A 278 13.42 18.95 -6.22
N GLU A 279 13.15 20.22 -6.52
CA GLU A 279 13.86 20.95 -7.57
C GLU A 279 15.35 21.09 -7.27
N GLN A 280 15.73 21.31 -6.01
CA GLN A 280 17.14 21.33 -5.62
C GLN A 280 17.81 19.96 -5.82
N ARG A 281 17.11 18.85 -5.54
CA ARG A 281 17.64 17.49 -5.78
C ARG A 281 17.82 17.18 -7.26
N LEU A 282 16.96 17.71 -8.13
CA LEU A 282 17.09 17.53 -9.59
C LEU A 282 18.34 18.19 -10.17
N LEU A 283 19.03 19.05 -9.40
CA LEU A 283 20.31 19.64 -9.78
C LEU A 283 21.51 18.78 -9.35
N GLU A 284 21.29 17.69 -8.59
CA GLU A 284 22.33 16.72 -8.21
C GLU A 284 22.68 15.78 -9.38
N GLU A 285 23.75 15.00 -9.24
CA GLU A 285 24.14 14.02 -10.27
C GLU A 285 23.06 12.94 -10.46
N GLU A 286 22.63 12.72 -11.71
CA GLU A 286 21.57 11.77 -12.12
C GLU A 286 21.76 10.38 -11.49
N SER A 287 23.00 9.88 -11.44
CA SER A 287 23.31 8.55 -10.88
C SER A 287 22.96 8.36 -9.39
N LEU A 288 22.68 9.44 -8.66
CA LEU A 288 22.35 9.42 -7.24
C LEU A 288 20.93 9.92 -6.95
N LEU A 289 20.16 10.34 -7.96
CA LEU A 289 18.92 11.05 -7.75
C LEU A 289 17.88 10.20 -7.00
N LEU A 290 17.59 8.98 -7.48
CA LEU A 290 16.61 8.11 -6.81
C LEU A 290 16.99 7.80 -5.35
N GLY A 291 18.27 7.57 -5.06
CA GLY A 291 18.73 7.35 -3.68
C GLY A 291 18.62 8.59 -2.80
N SER A 292 18.90 9.77 -3.36
CA SER A 292 18.76 11.06 -2.68
C SER A 292 17.30 11.37 -2.35
N LEU A 293 16.41 11.17 -3.32
CA LEU A 293 14.96 11.33 -3.16
C LEU A 293 14.39 10.34 -2.14
N ALA A 294 14.86 9.09 -2.16
CA ALA A 294 14.42 8.05 -1.24
C ALA A 294 14.65 8.40 0.22
N GLY A 295 15.73 9.15 0.53
CA GLY A 295 16.05 9.60 1.88
C GLY A 295 15.24 10.80 2.36
N MET A 296 14.40 11.41 1.51
CA MET A 296 13.64 12.62 1.86
C MET A 296 12.44 12.30 2.74
N LYS A 297 12.62 12.45 4.05
CA LYS A 297 11.51 12.39 5.05
C LYS A 297 10.41 13.41 4.76
N SER A 298 10.75 14.56 4.17
CA SER A 298 9.79 15.61 3.81
C SER A 298 8.71 15.13 2.83
N VAL A 299 9.04 14.21 1.90
CA VAL A 299 8.07 13.59 0.99
C VAL A 299 7.01 12.81 1.78
N GLY A 300 7.47 11.91 2.66
CA GLY A 300 6.62 11.10 3.52
C GLY A 300 5.71 11.93 4.42
N LEU A 301 6.30 12.91 5.12
CA LEU A 301 5.58 13.82 5.99
C LEU A 301 4.51 14.62 5.23
N ALA A 302 4.82 15.11 4.03
CA ALA A 302 3.85 15.81 3.20
C ALA A 302 2.71 14.89 2.74
N MET A 303 3.03 13.67 2.28
CA MET A 303 2.03 12.69 1.87
C MET A 303 1.08 12.34 3.02
N LEU A 304 1.62 12.12 4.22
CA LEU A 304 0.84 11.80 5.42
C LEU A 304 -0.04 12.96 5.87
N ARG A 305 0.47 14.20 5.88
CA ARG A 305 -0.31 15.38 6.29
C ARG A 305 -1.46 15.66 5.31
N VAL A 306 -1.18 15.60 4.00
CA VAL A 306 -2.20 15.80 2.98
C VAL A 306 -3.22 14.65 2.99
N GLY A 307 -2.76 13.41 3.11
CA GLY A 307 -3.62 12.24 3.26
C GLY A 307 -4.51 12.33 4.49
N GLN A 308 -3.97 12.71 5.65
CA GLN A 308 -4.75 12.91 6.87
C GLN A 308 -5.81 14.02 6.68
N TRP A 309 -5.46 15.13 6.03
CA TRP A 309 -6.40 16.20 5.74
C TRP A 309 -7.54 15.74 4.82
N LEU A 310 -7.24 15.07 3.71
CA LEU A 310 -8.23 14.50 2.78
C LEU A 310 -9.13 13.47 3.48
N ASN A 311 -8.52 12.58 4.26
CA ASN A 311 -9.07 11.81 5.39
C ASN A 311 -10.27 12.47 6.09
N ARG A 312 -10.04 13.68 6.59
CA ARG A 312 -11.00 14.43 7.42
C ARG A 312 -12.08 15.15 6.61
N GLN A 313 -11.92 15.32 5.30
CA GLN A 313 -12.94 15.96 4.45
C GLN A 313 -13.95 14.96 3.89
N ALA A 314 -13.57 13.67 3.82
CA ALA A 314 -14.42 12.60 3.30
C ALA A 314 -15.53 12.17 4.29
N PHE A 315 -15.64 12.83 5.44
CA PHE A 315 -16.62 12.59 6.51
C PHE A 315 -17.16 13.89 7.10
#